data_AF-A0A4R8HUF5-F1
#
_entry.id   AF-A0A4R8HUF5-F1
#
_cell.length_a   1.000
_cell.length_b   1.000
_cell.length_c   1.000
_cell.angle_alpha   90.00
_cell.angle_beta   90.00
_cell.angle_gamma   90.00
#
_symmetry.space_group_name_H-M   'P 1'
#
loop_
_entity.id
_entity.type
_entity.pdbx_description
1 polymer ?
#
loop_
_entity_poly.entity_id
_entity_poly.type
_entity_poly.pdbx_seq_one_letter_code
_entity_poly.pdbx_strand_id
1 'polypeptide(L)'
;MTNVEASTTTGNGKHARYRISNFSQVILYKLYEKHIDSDDYIKLTPREIKEMFNNTVSTNLVRSSIELLRTRGYRGLVNRHGTAEKGYSFSINERGIIAVENDLRRTNTLIFYYHLHGDDALEEVAGLGTVFLTQEEREEAEDWAPLPIDRTEEAYQETIESIEKGIEAIEQDNGFAVAHPSERQGILDTLRSGLQWLKERSPSKEIIFSTIVRPFQRVSAIFGSSIVGEIAKETAKRVADYVASFF
;
A
#
# COMPACT_ATOMS: atom_id res chain seq x y z
N MET A 1 28.61 -13.88 -22.93
CA MET A 1 28.63 -14.99 -21.94
C MET A 1 28.80 -14.33 -20.57
N THR A 2 27.67 -13.93 -20.00
CA THR A 2 27.04 -14.56 -18.81
C THR A 2 27.84 -14.34 -17.54
N ASN A 3 27.32 -13.46 -16.67
CA ASN A 3 27.28 -13.70 -15.24
C ASN A 3 26.01 -13.02 -14.70
N VAL A 4 24.92 -13.78 -14.82
CA VAL A 4 23.78 -13.74 -13.91
C VAL A 4 24.23 -14.51 -12.68
N GLU A 5 23.99 -13.97 -11.49
CA GLU A 5 23.36 -14.69 -10.37
C GLU A 5 23.29 -13.77 -9.14
N ALA A 6 22.14 -13.09 -9.03
CA ALA A 6 21.63 -12.62 -7.77
C ALA A 6 21.32 -13.86 -6.92
N SER A 7 22.15 -14.10 -5.91
CA SER A 7 21.93 -15.13 -4.90
C SER A 7 21.94 -14.47 -3.52
N THR A 8 20.76 -14.09 -3.06
CA THR A 8 20.48 -13.90 -1.64
C THR A 8 19.30 -14.77 -1.24
N THR A 9 19.50 -16.07 -1.33
CA THR A 9 18.78 -17.01 -0.48
C THR A 9 19.47 -17.02 0.88
N THR A 10 18.90 -16.38 1.89
CA THR A 10 19.20 -16.69 3.29
C THR A 10 17.92 -17.13 3.97
N GLY A 11 17.81 -18.44 4.13
CA GLY A 11 16.83 -19.08 5.00
C GLY A 11 17.08 -18.70 6.46
N ASN A 12 16.01 -18.25 7.11
CA ASN A 12 15.69 -18.61 8.48
C ASN A 12 14.18 -18.39 8.59
N GLY A 13 13.44 -19.28 9.24
CA GLY A 13 11.97 -19.20 9.40
C GLY A 13 11.50 -18.03 10.27
N LYS A 14 11.96 -16.81 9.97
CA LYS A 14 11.40 -15.57 10.47
C LYS A 14 10.09 -15.38 9.72
N HIS A 15 8.98 -15.65 10.40
CA HIS A 15 7.69 -15.18 9.94
C HIS A 15 7.81 -13.71 9.56
N ALA A 16 7.53 -13.38 8.30
CA ALA A 16 7.46 -11.99 7.85
C ALA A 16 6.53 -11.23 8.79
N ARG A 17 7.00 -10.07 9.25
CA ARG A 17 6.28 -9.25 10.23
C ARG A 17 5.40 -8.29 9.44
N TYR A 18 4.10 -8.44 9.61
CA TYR A 18 3.12 -7.61 8.94
C TYR A 18 2.45 -6.64 9.91
N ARG A 19 2.14 -5.45 9.42
CA ARG A 19 1.27 -4.48 10.08
C ARG A 19 -0.15 -5.05 10.07
N ILE A 20 -0.67 -5.35 11.27
CA ILE A 20 -1.93 -6.08 11.46
C ILE A 20 -3.11 -5.38 10.78
N SER A 21 -3.14 -4.05 10.82
CA SER A 21 -4.14 -3.19 10.18
C SER A 21 -4.15 -3.35 8.66
N ASN A 22 -3.00 -3.24 8.00
CA ASN A 22 -2.88 -3.41 6.55
C ASN A 22 -3.15 -4.87 6.14
N PHE A 23 -2.61 -5.84 6.88
CA PHE A 23 -2.88 -7.25 6.64
C PHE A 23 -4.38 -7.58 6.82
N SER A 24 -5.09 -6.89 7.72
CA SER A 24 -6.54 -7.07 7.88
C SER A 24 -7.33 -6.64 6.64
N GLN A 25 -6.90 -5.57 5.96
CA GLN A 25 -7.51 -5.16 4.69
C GLN A 25 -7.25 -6.17 3.57
N VAL A 26 -6.05 -6.78 3.55
CA VAL A 26 -5.75 -7.88 2.62
C VAL A 26 -6.67 -9.08 2.89
N ILE A 27 -6.87 -9.47 4.15
CA ILE A 27 -7.82 -10.54 4.51
C ILE A 27 -9.23 -10.18 4.06
N LEU A 28 -9.67 -8.94 4.26
CA LEU A 28 -10.99 -8.49 3.84
C LEU A 28 -11.17 -8.66 2.32
N TYR A 29 -10.16 -8.28 1.53
CA TYR A 29 -10.16 -8.49 0.08
C TYR A 29 -10.19 -9.97 -0.29
N LYS A 30 -9.39 -10.83 0.35
CA LYS A 30 -9.44 -12.29 0.14
C LYS A 30 -10.83 -12.88 0.40
N LEU A 31 -11.48 -12.47 1.49
CA LEU A 31 -12.85 -12.89 1.79
C LEU A 31 -13.85 -12.43 0.71
N TYR A 32 -13.63 -11.25 0.13
CA TYR A 32 -14.42 -10.73 -0.97
C TYR A 32 -14.19 -11.52 -2.27
N GLU A 33 -12.95 -11.82 -2.65
CA GLU A 33 -12.65 -12.71 -3.80
C GLU A 33 -13.36 -14.05 -3.65
N LYS A 34 -13.26 -14.65 -2.46
CA LYS A 34 -13.92 -15.92 -2.19
C LYS A 34 -15.43 -15.81 -2.28
N HIS A 35 -16.02 -14.70 -1.83
CA HIS A 35 -17.44 -14.44 -1.93
C HIS A 35 -17.90 -14.31 -3.39
N ILE A 36 -17.11 -13.68 -4.27
CA ILE A 36 -17.43 -13.61 -5.70
C ILE A 36 -17.35 -15.00 -6.35
N ASP A 37 -16.34 -15.79 -5.99
CA ASP A 37 -16.11 -17.12 -6.57
C ASP A 37 -17.13 -18.17 -6.10
N SER A 38 -18.01 -17.83 -5.16
CA SER A 38 -18.96 -18.78 -4.57
C SER A 38 -20.37 -18.19 -4.46
N ASP A 39 -21.36 -18.90 -5.00
CA ASP A 39 -22.78 -18.50 -4.93
C ASP A 39 -23.35 -18.47 -3.49
N ASP A 40 -22.64 -19.04 -2.50
CA ASP A 40 -23.07 -19.13 -1.10
C ASP A 40 -22.31 -18.21 -0.15
N TYR A 41 -22.97 -17.85 0.98
CA TYR A 41 -22.34 -17.20 2.13
C TYR A 41 -21.31 -18.14 2.80
N ILE A 42 -20.09 -18.18 2.26
CA ILE A 42 -19.03 -19.03 2.80
C ILE A 42 -18.57 -18.54 4.18
N LYS A 43 -18.49 -19.47 5.12
CA LYS A 43 -17.91 -19.28 6.44
C LYS A 43 -16.55 -19.98 6.48
N LEU A 44 -15.49 -19.23 6.71
CA LEU A 44 -14.12 -19.74 6.72
C LEU A 44 -13.51 -19.68 8.12
N THR A 45 -12.83 -20.74 8.52
CA THR A 45 -11.98 -20.76 9.71
C THR A 45 -10.68 -20.00 9.45
N PRO A 46 -9.97 -19.53 10.49
CA PRO A 46 -8.66 -18.89 10.32
C PRO A 46 -7.61 -19.77 9.61
N ARG A 47 -7.79 -21.09 9.64
CA ARG A 47 -6.92 -22.02 8.92
C ARG A 47 -7.21 -21.99 7.43
N GLU A 48 -8.48 -22.08 7.04
CA GLU A 48 -8.89 -21.98 5.64
C GLU A 48 -8.53 -20.62 5.05
N ILE A 49 -8.68 -19.53 5.81
CA ILE A 49 -8.26 -18.19 5.38
C ILE A 49 -6.75 -18.12 5.15
N LYS A 50 -5.96 -18.72 6.03
CA LYS A 50 -4.51 -18.82 5.85
C LYS A 50 -4.17 -19.56 4.54
N GLU A 51 -4.91 -20.60 4.21
CA GLU A 51 -4.70 -21.42 3.00
C GLU A 51 -5.04 -20.67 1.70
N MET A 52 -5.65 -19.48 1.78
CA MET A 52 -5.91 -18.59 0.62
C MET A 52 -4.69 -17.78 0.17
N PHE A 53 -3.58 -17.85 0.93
CA PHE A 53 -2.34 -17.14 0.64
C PHE A 53 -1.29 -18.12 0.12
N ASN A 54 -0.64 -17.77 -0.99
CA ASN A 54 0.52 -18.48 -1.52
C ASN A 54 1.74 -18.32 -0.58
N ASN A 55 1.79 -17.23 0.17
CA ASN A 55 2.87 -16.92 1.11
C ASN A 55 2.65 -17.56 2.48
N THR A 56 3.75 -17.93 3.15
CA THR A 56 3.71 -18.47 4.51
C THR A 56 3.31 -17.42 5.55
N VAL A 57 2.01 -17.31 5.81
CA VAL A 57 1.45 -16.46 6.88
C VAL A 57 1.12 -17.26 8.14
N SER A 58 1.25 -16.64 9.32
CA SER A 58 0.94 -17.31 10.58
C SER A 58 -0.57 -17.30 10.87
N THR A 59 -1.11 -18.41 11.40
CA THR A 59 -2.55 -18.49 11.75
C THR A 59 -2.93 -17.50 12.86
N ASN A 60 -2.00 -17.19 13.76
CA ASN A 60 -2.21 -16.20 14.81
C ASN A 60 -2.37 -14.79 14.23
N LEU A 61 -1.54 -14.43 13.24
CA LEU A 61 -1.69 -13.17 12.52
C LEU A 61 -3.06 -13.09 11.83
N VAL A 62 -3.47 -14.15 11.13
CA VAL A 62 -4.81 -14.22 10.50
C VAL A 62 -5.92 -14.02 11.53
N ARG A 63 -5.83 -14.69 12.69
CA ARG A 63 -6.80 -14.52 13.80
C ARG A 63 -6.84 -13.09 14.32
N SER A 64 -5.69 -12.50 14.61
CA SER A 64 -5.61 -11.13 15.11
C SER A 64 -6.17 -10.12 14.11
N SER A 65 -5.82 -10.26 12.83
CA SER A 65 -6.28 -9.36 11.78
C SER A 65 -7.77 -9.51 11.47
N ILE A 66 -8.34 -10.72 11.51
CA ILE A 66 -9.79 -10.88 11.28
C ILE A 66 -10.63 -10.41 12.47
N GLU A 67 -10.13 -10.56 13.70
CA GLU A 67 -10.80 -9.98 14.87
C GLU A 67 -10.74 -8.45 14.83
N LEU A 68 -9.68 -7.85 14.28
CA LEU A 68 -9.61 -6.40 14.06
C LEU A 68 -10.74 -5.91 13.15
N LEU A 69 -11.02 -6.60 12.04
CA LEU A 69 -12.14 -6.29 11.12
C LEU A 69 -13.52 -6.35 11.78
N ARG A 70 -13.63 -7.06 12.92
CA ARG A 70 -14.86 -7.13 13.73
C ARG A 70 -15.03 -5.99 14.70
N THR A 71 -13.93 -5.37 15.13
CA THR A 71 -13.97 -4.32 16.16
C THR A 71 -14.56 -3.02 15.65
N ARG A 72 -14.91 -2.12 16.58
CA ARG A 72 -15.55 -0.82 16.27
C ARG A 72 -14.72 0.06 15.34
N GLY A 73 -13.38 -0.03 15.37
CA GLY A 73 -12.49 0.72 14.46
C GLY A 73 -12.74 0.42 12.98
N TYR A 74 -13.13 -0.82 12.67
CA TYR A 74 -13.49 -1.25 11.32
C TYR A 74 -15.01 -1.35 11.11
N ARG A 75 -15.84 -0.85 12.05
CA ARG A 75 -17.32 -0.88 11.93
C ARG A 75 -17.94 -2.29 11.73
N GLY A 76 -17.20 -3.34 12.03
CA GLY A 76 -17.64 -4.73 11.91
C GLY A 76 -17.90 -5.16 10.47
N LEU A 77 -16.85 -5.25 9.64
CA LEU A 77 -16.93 -5.67 8.23
C LEU A 77 -17.07 -7.18 8.03
N VAL A 78 -16.83 -7.94 9.10
CA VAL A 78 -16.82 -9.41 9.09
C VAL A 78 -17.70 -9.93 10.23
N ASN A 79 -18.50 -10.95 9.92
CA ASN A 79 -19.30 -11.67 10.91
C ASN A 79 -18.50 -12.85 11.48
N ARG A 80 -18.68 -13.14 12.77
CA ARG A 80 -18.15 -14.35 13.42
C ARG A 80 -19.29 -15.31 13.70
N HIS A 81 -19.04 -16.57 13.43
CA HIS A 81 -19.94 -17.69 13.71
C HIS A 81 -19.22 -18.70 14.60
N GLY A 82 -20.00 -19.53 15.29
CA GLY A 82 -19.48 -20.58 16.18
C GLY A 82 -19.22 -20.12 17.61
N THR A 83 -18.63 -21.01 18.40
CA THR A 83 -18.35 -20.84 19.83
C THR A 83 -16.91 -21.19 20.14
N ALA A 84 -16.41 -20.81 21.32
CA ALA A 84 -15.05 -21.14 21.73
C ALA A 84 -14.76 -22.65 21.71
N GLU A 85 -15.76 -23.47 22.04
CA GLU A 85 -15.65 -24.94 22.06
C GLU A 85 -15.64 -25.56 20.66
N LYS A 86 -16.42 -25.02 19.72
CA LYS A 86 -16.57 -25.56 18.36
C LYS A 86 -15.63 -24.92 17.34
N GLY A 87 -14.92 -23.87 17.75
CA GLY A 87 -14.11 -23.04 16.87
C GLY A 87 -14.92 -21.93 16.21
N TYR A 88 -14.22 -20.86 15.87
CA TYR A 88 -14.79 -19.70 15.18
C TYR A 88 -14.57 -19.79 13.68
N SER A 89 -15.60 -19.41 12.93
CA SER A 89 -15.55 -19.17 11.48
C SER A 89 -16.05 -17.78 11.16
N PHE A 90 -15.66 -17.25 10.00
CA PHE A 90 -15.82 -15.87 9.64
C PHE A 90 -16.37 -15.72 8.22
N SER A 91 -17.20 -14.72 7.99
CA SER A 91 -17.72 -14.39 6.66
C SER A 91 -17.74 -12.88 6.48
N ILE A 92 -17.40 -12.40 5.28
CA ILE A 92 -17.62 -10.99 4.94
C ILE A 92 -19.12 -10.68 5.01
N ASN A 93 -19.47 -9.46 5.43
CA ASN A 93 -20.86 -9.00 5.41
C ASN A 93 -21.04 -7.90 4.37
N GLU A 94 -22.28 -7.46 4.17
CA GLU A 94 -22.63 -6.42 3.19
C GLU A 94 -21.80 -5.14 3.34
N ARG A 95 -21.51 -4.70 4.58
CA ARG A 95 -20.65 -3.53 4.83
C ARG A 95 -19.22 -3.78 4.39
N GLY A 96 -18.70 -4.98 4.66
CA GLY A 96 -17.38 -5.40 4.20
C GLY A 96 -17.28 -5.43 2.68
N ILE A 97 -18.30 -5.96 2.00
CA ILE A 97 -18.39 -5.98 0.54
C ILE A 97 -18.35 -4.55 -0.01
N ILE A 98 -19.23 -3.67 0.48
CA ILE A 98 -19.27 -2.26 0.06
C ILE A 98 -17.94 -1.56 0.35
N ALA A 99 -17.28 -1.85 1.47
CA ALA A 99 -15.98 -1.27 1.80
C ALA A 99 -14.90 -1.68 0.78
N VAL A 100 -14.83 -2.97 0.43
CA VAL A 100 -13.89 -3.48 -0.59
C VAL A 100 -14.20 -2.86 -1.96
N GLU A 101 -15.46 -2.84 -2.38
CA GLU A 101 -15.86 -2.22 -3.66
C GLU A 101 -15.49 -0.74 -3.75
N ASN A 102 -15.67 0.01 -2.66
CA ASN A 102 -15.28 1.41 -2.61
C ASN A 102 -13.76 1.58 -2.72
N ASP A 103 -12.98 0.71 -2.08
CA ASP A 103 -11.54 0.73 -2.18
C ASP A 103 -11.04 0.31 -3.57
N LEU A 104 -11.67 -0.69 -4.20
CA LEU A 104 -11.38 -1.10 -5.58
C LEU A 104 -11.69 -0.01 -6.62
N ARG A 105 -12.63 0.89 -6.34
CA ARG A 105 -12.89 2.07 -7.20
C ARG A 105 -11.81 3.14 -7.08
N ARG A 106 -10.96 3.08 -6.05
CA ARG A 106 -9.95 4.09 -5.73
C ARG A 106 -8.55 3.51 -5.95
N THR A 107 -7.84 4.05 -6.94
CA THR A 107 -6.55 3.50 -7.38
C THR A 107 -5.40 3.67 -6.39
N ASN A 108 -5.58 4.50 -5.36
CA ASN A 108 -4.59 4.79 -4.33
C ASN A 108 -4.81 3.99 -3.03
N THR A 109 -5.62 2.94 -3.06
CA THR A 109 -5.88 2.11 -1.89
C THR A 109 -5.00 0.88 -1.89
N LEU A 110 -4.73 0.38 -0.68
CA LEU A 110 -4.01 -0.87 -0.49
C LEU A 110 -4.71 -2.03 -1.20
N ILE A 111 -6.04 -2.10 -1.09
CA ILE A 111 -6.85 -3.17 -1.69
C ILE A 111 -6.75 -3.13 -3.21
N PHE A 112 -6.80 -1.95 -3.83
CA PHE A 112 -6.63 -1.82 -5.27
C PHE A 112 -5.25 -2.29 -5.73
N TYR A 113 -4.19 -1.90 -5.02
CA TYR A 113 -2.83 -2.35 -5.34
C TYR A 113 -2.70 -3.87 -5.21
N TYR A 114 -3.20 -4.43 -4.11
CA TYR A 114 -3.17 -5.88 -3.89
C TYR A 114 -3.99 -6.65 -4.92
N HIS A 115 -5.14 -6.12 -5.35
CA HIS A 115 -5.96 -6.70 -6.41
C HIS A 115 -5.18 -6.86 -7.74
N LEU A 116 -4.34 -5.89 -8.09
CA LEU A 116 -3.56 -5.93 -9.34
C LEU A 116 -2.35 -6.87 -9.28
N HIS A 117 -1.68 -6.94 -8.12
CA HIS A 117 -0.40 -7.64 -7.97
C HIS A 117 -0.51 -8.98 -7.24
N GLY A 118 -1.67 -9.28 -6.67
CA GLY A 118 -1.92 -10.53 -5.96
C GLY A 118 -1.00 -10.73 -4.75
N ASP A 119 -0.74 -12.01 -4.44
CA ASP A 119 -0.01 -12.40 -3.24
C ASP A 119 1.47 -11.97 -3.25
N ASP A 120 2.06 -11.73 -4.43
CA ASP A 120 3.44 -11.27 -4.54
C ASP A 120 3.64 -9.87 -3.92
N ALA A 121 2.58 -9.05 -3.91
CA ALA A 121 2.60 -7.73 -3.28
C ALA A 121 2.39 -7.75 -1.76
N LEU A 122 2.22 -8.92 -1.13
CA LEU A 122 1.84 -9.00 0.30
C LEU A 122 2.81 -8.26 1.23
N GLU A 123 4.12 -8.40 0.99
CA GLU A 123 5.15 -7.69 1.75
C GLU A 123 5.11 -6.18 1.50
N GLU A 124 4.83 -5.77 0.26
CA GLU A 124 4.75 -4.35 -0.10
C GLU A 124 3.54 -3.67 0.54
N VAL A 125 2.40 -4.37 0.61
CA VAL A 125 1.16 -3.80 1.15
C VAL A 125 1.09 -3.87 2.66
N ALA A 126 1.52 -4.99 3.26
CA ALA A 126 1.31 -5.26 4.67
C ALA A 126 2.60 -5.34 5.48
N GLY A 127 3.79 -5.32 4.85
CA GLY A 127 5.07 -5.38 5.53
C GLY A 127 5.33 -4.15 6.42
N LEU A 128 6.38 -4.21 7.24
CA LEU A 128 6.72 -3.10 8.15
C LEU A 128 7.10 -1.82 7.42
N GLY A 129 7.73 -1.94 6.23
CA GLY A 129 8.13 -0.80 5.39
C GLY A 129 7.09 -0.41 4.34
N THR A 130 5.83 -0.84 4.49
CA THR A 130 4.77 -0.48 3.55
C THR A 130 4.50 1.01 3.52
N VAL A 131 4.32 1.54 2.32
CA VAL A 131 3.95 2.93 2.05
C VAL A 131 2.45 3.20 2.20
N PHE A 132 1.65 2.16 2.46
CA PHE A 132 0.20 2.29 2.67
C PHE A 132 -0.10 2.66 4.12
N LEU A 133 -0.81 3.78 4.29
CA LEU A 133 -1.27 4.28 5.58
C LEU A 133 -2.62 3.66 5.97
N THR A 134 -2.77 3.34 7.25
CA THR A 134 -4.06 2.96 7.85
C THR A 134 -5.04 4.13 7.78
N GLN A 135 -6.32 3.88 8.10
CA GLN A 135 -7.28 4.98 8.21
C GLN A 135 -6.90 5.93 9.36
N GLU A 136 -6.54 5.39 10.53
CA GLU A 136 -6.10 6.20 11.69
C GLU A 136 -4.85 7.02 11.36
N GLU A 137 -3.86 6.42 10.67
CA GLU A 137 -2.65 7.13 10.25
C GLU A 137 -2.92 8.16 9.15
N ARG A 138 -3.97 7.97 8.34
CA ARG A 138 -4.45 8.99 7.41
C ARG A 138 -5.12 10.13 8.16
N GLU A 139 -6.00 9.83 9.09
CA GLU A 139 -6.67 10.83 9.93
C GLU A 139 -5.65 11.62 10.77
N GLU A 140 -4.63 10.96 11.33
CA GLU A 140 -3.51 11.59 12.04
C GLU A 140 -2.55 12.34 11.09
N ALA A 141 -2.37 11.86 9.85
CA ALA A 141 -1.65 12.62 8.82
C ALA A 141 -2.45 13.83 8.29
N GLU A 142 -3.78 13.79 8.41
CA GLU A 142 -4.72 14.85 8.05
C GLU A 142 -4.81 15.92 9.14
N ASP A 143 -4.35 15.66 10.37
CA ASP A 143 -4.13 16.70 11.38
C ASP A 143 -3.06 17.67 10.86
N TRP A 144 -3.51 18.86 10.50
CA TRP A 144 -2.71 19.82 9.77
C TRP A 144 -1.61 20.40 10.68
N ALA A 145 -0.36 20.03 10.39
CA ALA A 145 0.84 20.71 10.90
C ALA A 145 1.88 20.84 9.77
N PRO A 146 2.56 22.00 9.66
CA PRO A 146 3.66 22.16 8.70
C PRO A 146 4.85 21.28 9.08
N LEU A 147 5.45 20.60 8.11
CA LEU A 147 6.68 19.83 8.34
C LEU A 147 7.84 20.78 8.71
N PRO A 148 8.65 20.47 9.73
CA PRO A 148 9.79 21.28 10.14
C PRO A 148 10.99 21.03 9.22
N ILE A 149 10.87 21.41 7.95
CA ILE A 149 11.88 21.15 6.91
C ILE A 149 13.09 22.08 7.10
N ASP A 150 14.26 21.49 7.33
CA ASP A 150 15.54 22.16 7.15
C ASP A 150 16.08 21.89 5.74
N ARG A 151 16.17 22.95 4.94
CA ARG A 151 16.60 22.86 3.52
C ARG A 151 18.11 22.72 3.37
N THR A 152 18.87 22.83 4.45
CA THR A 152 20.32 22.68 4.46
C THR A 152 20.77 21.27 4.79
N GLU A 153 19.85 20.42 5.28
CA GLU A 153 20.14 19.02 5.59
C GLU A 153 20.39 18.18 4.32
N GLU A 154 21.33 17.25 4.43
CA GLU A 154 21.66 16.30 3.37
C GLU A 154 20.45 15.45 2.97
N ALA A 155 19.68 14.97 3.96
CA ALA A 155 18.47 14.18 3.72
C ALA A 155 17.42 14.92 2.89
N TYR A 156 17.28 16.24 3.09
CA TYR A 156 16.41 17.07 2.26
C TYR A 156 16.94 17.15 0.82
N GLN A 157 18.23 17.40 0.64
CA GLN A 157 18.85 17.51 -0.69
C GLN A 157 18.74 16.20 -1.49
N GLU A 158 19.03 15.06 -0.85
CA GLU A 158 18.88 13.73 -1.45
C GLU A 158 17.43 13.41 -1.82
N THR A 159 16.46 13.89 -1.03
CA THR A 159 15.03 13.74 -1.30
C THR A 159 14.63 14.57 -2.52
N ILE A 160 15.07 15.83 -2.61
CA ILE A 160 14.83 16.70 -3.76
C ILE A 160 15.42 16.10 -5.04
N GLU A 161 16.68 15.66 -4.98
CA GLU A 161 17.35 15.04 -6.14
C GLU A 161 16.61 13.78 -6.60
N SER A 162 16.11 12.96 -5.67
CA SER A 162 15.32 11.78 -6.01
C SER A 162 14.00 12.15 -6.69
N ILE A 163 13.30 13.19 -6.20
CA ILE A 163 12.06 13.66 -6.83
C ILE A 163 12.32 14.17 -8.24
N GLU A 164 13.37 14.96 -8.44
CA GLU A 164 13.75 15.49 -9.75
C GLU A 164 14.09 14.37 -10.74
N LYS A 165 14.89 13.38 -10.32
CA LYS A 165 15.18 12.18 -11.11
C LYS A 165 13.92 11.39 -11.45
N GLY A 166 13.00 11.25 -10.51
CA GLY A 166 11.72 10.58 -10.74
C GLY A 166 10.84 11.31 -11.76
N ILE A 167 10.75 12.64 -11.66
CA ILE A 167 10.02 13.48 -12.63
C ILE A 167 10.65 13.36 -14.02
N GLU A 168 11.98 13.45 -14.11
CA GLU A 168 12.70 13.33 -15.38
C GLU A 168 12.49 11.96 -16.03
N ALA A 169 12.53 10.88 -15.25
CA ALA A 169 12.26 9.53 -15.76
C ALA A 169 10.85 9.39 -16.35
N ILE A 170 9.83 9.95 -15.70
CA ILE A 170 8.44 9.97 -16.21
C ILE A 170 8.34 10.85 -17.46
N GLU A 171 9.08 11.95 -17.50
CA GLU A 171 9.11 12.85 -18.64
C GLU A 171 9.81 12.22 -19.86
N GLN A 172 10.81 11.36 -19.66
CA GLN A 172 11.53 10.71 -20.76
C GLN A 172 10.89 9.38 -21.20
N ASP A 173 9.93 8.84 -20.45
CA ASP A 173 9.30 7.58 -20.79
C ASP A 173 8.33 7.69 -21.99
N ASN A 174 8.78 7.18 -23.14
CA ASN A 174 8.00 7.15 -24.38
C ASN A 174 6.77 6.24 -24.28
N GLY A 175 6.82 5.18 -23.46
CA GLY A 175 5.71 4.26 -23.27
C GLY A 175 4.51 4.96 -22.64
N PHE A 176 4.76 5.75 -21.59
CA PHE A 176 3.77 6.55 -20.91
C PHE A 176 3.24 7.67 -21.80
N ALA A 177 4.13 8.36 -22.52
CA ALA A 177 3.75 9.44 -23.43
C ALA A 177 2.79 8.97 -24.53
N VAL A 178 2.94 7.75 -25.03
CA VAL A 178 2.08 7.19 -26.08
C VAL A 178 0.80 6.56 -25.51
N ALA A 179 0.91 5.77 -24.45
CA ALA A 179 -0.23 5.02 -23.91
C ALA A 179 -1.21 5.88 -23.10
N HIS A 180 -0.71 6.86 -22.33
CA HIS A 180 -1.51 7.66 -21.41
C HIS A 180 -1.06 9.13 -21.34
N PRO A 181 -1.10 9.89 -22.45
CA PRO A 181 -0.54 11.24 -22.54
C PRO A 181 -1.13 12.24 -21.53
N SER A 182 -2.46 12.24 -21.36
CA SER A 182 -3.12 13.16 -20.44
C SER A 182 -2.87 12.82 -18.96
N GLU A 183 -2.82 11.52 -18.62
CA GLU A 183 -2.51 11.07 -17.26
C GLU A 183 -1.06 11.40 -16.89
N ARG A 184 -0.12 11.16 -17.82
CA ARG A 184 1.28 11.55 -17.67
C ARG A 184 1.40 13.05 -17.37
N GLN A 185 0.72 13.89 -18.14
CA GLN A 185 0.78 15.34 -17.93
C GLN A 185 0.22 15.74 -16.55
N GLY A 186 -0.95 15.21 -16.17
CA GLY A 186 -1.56 15.50 -14.86
C GLY A 186 -0.68 15.06 -13.68
N ILE A 187 -0.02 13.91 -13.79
CA ILE A 187 0.95 13.44 -12.80
C ILE A 187 2.17 14.37 -12.74
N LEU A 188 2.76 14.73 -13.88
CA LEU A 188 3.91 15.64 -13.92
C LEU A 188 3.57 17.02 -13.34
N ASP A 189 2.40 17.57 -13.65
CA ASP A 189 1.96 18.87 -13.11
C ASP A 189 1.78 18.81 -11.58
N THR A 190 1.21 17.70 -11.08
CA THR A 190 1.04 17.47 -9.65
C THR A 190 2.39 17.31 -8.94
N LEU A 191 3.29 16.49 -9.49
CA LEU A 191 4.63 16.28 -8.95
C LEU A 191 5.45 17.56 -8.91
N ARG A 192 5.41 18.36 -9.98
CA ARG A 192 6.10 19.66 -10.06
C ARG A 192 5.54 20.65 -9.03
N SER A 193 4.23 20.66 -8.85
CA SER A 193 3.59 21.46 -7.80
C SER A 193 4.03 21.03 -6.40
N GLY A 194 4.05 19.73 -6.12
CA GLY A 194 4.54 19.19 -4.85
C GLY A 194 6.01 19.51 -4.58
N LEU A 195 6.87 19.36 -5.59
CA LEU A 195 8.28 19.72 -5.52
C LEU A 195 8.47 21.21 -5.23
N GLN A 196 7.69 22.08 -5.88
CA GLN A 196 7.71 23.52 -5.60
C GLN A 196 7.33 23.82 -4.15
N TRP A 197 6.30 23.15 -3.62
CA TRP A 197 5.90 23.29 -2.23
C TRP A 197 7.02 22.88 -1.26
N LEU A 198 7.73 21.78 -1.52
CA LEU A 198 8.89 21.40 -0.70
C LEU A 198 10.00 22.46 -0.72
N LYS A 199 10.30 23.00 -1.91
CA LYS A 199 11.37 23.99 -2.09
C LYS A 199 11.04 25.33 -1.45
N GLU A 200 9.81 25.80 -1.59
CA GLU A 200 9.45 27.20 -1.31
C GLU A 200 8.58 27.38 -0.06
N ARG A 201 7.95 26.31 0.45
CA ARG A 201 6.94 26.38 1.51
C ARG A 201 7.18 25.34 2.60
N SER A 202 6.36 25.36 3.64
CA SER A 202 6.30 24.32 4.68
C SER A 202 5.02 23.50 4.51
N PRO A 203 4.98 22.55 3.55
CA PRO A 203 3.82 21.68 3.34
C PRO A 203 3.52 20.84 4.58
N SER A 204 2.27 20.45 4.74
CA SER A 204 1.91 19.38 5.68
C SER A 204 2.24 18.01 5.09
N LYS A 205 2.26 16.99 5.95
CA LYS A 205 2.40 15.58 5.56
C LYS A 205 1.44 15.20 4.43
N GLU A 206 0.14 15.48 4.58
CA GLU A 206 -0.85 15.13 3.56
C GLU A 206 -0.62 15.85 2.22
N ILE A 207 -0.11 17.09 2.22
CA ILE A 207 0.24 17.77 0.97
C ILE A 207 1.37 17.02 0.25
N ILE A 208 2.41 16.59 0.97
CA ILE A 208 3.49 15.78 0.37
C ILE A 208 2.97 14.43 -0.12
N PHE A 209 2.15 13.76 0.67
CA PHE A 209 1.60 12.46 0.28
C PHE A 209 0.70 12.56 -0.95
N SER A 210 -0.18 13.56 -1.01
CA SER A 210 -1.11 13.76 -2.13
C SER A 210 -0.44 14.27 -3.40
N THR A 211 0.62 15.08 -3.30
CA THR A 211 1.26 15.71 -4.47
C THR A 211 2.54 15.01 -4.94
N ILE A 212 3.17 14.17 -4.11
CA ILE A 212 4.45 13.51 -4.44
C ILE A 212 4.34 12.00 -4.31
N VAL A 213 4.06 11.50 -3.10
CA VAL A 213 4.12 10.05 -2.82
C VAL A 213 3.07 9.28 -3.64
N ARG A 214 1.80 9.69 -3.59
CA ARG A 214 0.71 9.00 -4.30
C ARG A 214 0.86 9.06 -5.83
N PRO A 215 1.25 10.19 -6.45
CA PRO A 215 1.55 10.21 -7.88
C PRO A 215 2.69 9.26 -8.29
N PHE A 216 3.78 9.18 -7.52
CA PHE A 216 4.84 8.20 -7.81
C PHE A 216 4.39 6.76 -7.57
N GLN A 217 3.61 6.47 -6.53
CA GLN A 217 2.98 5.16 -6.35
C GLN A 217 2.08 4.80 -7.54
N ARG A 218 1.36 5.78 -8.10
CA ARG A 218 0.54 5.57 -9.30
C ARG A 218 1.38 5.17 -10.50
N VAL A 219 2.50 5.86 -10.75
CA VAL A 219 3.43 5.48 -11.81
C VAL A 219 4.01 4.09 -11.57
N SER A 220 4.46 3.79 -10.35
CA SER A 220 4.95 2.46 -9.99
C SER A 220 3.89 1.38 -10.25
N ALA A 221 2.63 1.61 -9.89
CA ALA A 221 1.55 0.66 -10.12
C ALA A 221 1.24 0.43 -11.61
N ILE A 222 1.32 1.47 -12.45
CA ILE A 222 1.07 1.34 -13.91
C ILE A 222 2.20 0.55 -14.58
N PHE A 223 3.44 0.85 -14.21
CA PHE A 223 4.61 0.38 -14.94
C PHE A 223 5.34 -0.79 -14.29
N GLY A 224 4.94 -1.20 -13.07
CA GLY A 224 5.46 -2.36 -12.36
C GLY A 224 6.98 -2.38 -12.30
N SER A 225 7.58 -3.47 -12.78
CA SER A 225 9.03 -3.71 -12.77
C SER A 225 9.79 -3.04 -13.93
N SER A 226 9.18 -2.09 -14.65
CA SER A 226 9.91 -1.31 -15.65
C SER A 226 10.88 -0.33 -14.97
N ILE A 227 11.81 0.23 -15.74
CA ILE A 227 12.77 1.22 -15.22
C ILE A 227 12.04 2.42 -14.60
N VAL A 228 11.01 2.96 -15.26
CA VAL A 228 10.24 4.11 -14.73
C VAL A 228 9.41 3.70 -13.51
N GLY A 229 8.88 2.47 -13.48
CA GLY A 229 8.12 1.95 -12.35
C GLY A 229 8.97 1.76 -11.09
N GLU A 230 10.18 1.23 -11.23
CA GLU A 230 11.13 1.05 -10.14
C GLU A 230 11.69 2.39 -9.63
N ILE A 231 12.02 3.33 -10.52
CA ILE A 231 12.45 4.68 -10.13
C ILE A 231 11.33 5.38 -9.35
N ALA A 232 10.09 5.28 -9.81
CA ALA A 232 8.95 5.87 -9.12
C ALA A 232 8.72 5.22 -7.74
N LYS A 233 8.86 3.89 -7.64
CA LYS A 233 8.76 3.15 -6.38
C LYS A 233 9.79 3.62 -5.35
N GLU A 234 11.07 3.65 -5.76
CA GLU A 234 12.17 4.07 -4.88
C GLU A 234 12.02 5.54 -4.46
N THR A 235 11.60 6.40 -5.38
CA THR A 235 11.36 7.83 -5.08
C THR A 235 10.21 8.00 -4.09
N ALA A 236 9.07 7.31 -4.30
CA ALA A 236 7.95 7.36 -3.38
C ALA A 236 8.35 6.90 -1.97
N LYS A 237 9.13 5.82 -1.89
CA LYS A 237 9.63 5.29 -0.63
C LYS A 237 10.56 6.29 0.07
N ARG A 238 11.55 6.84 -0.62
CA ARG A 238 12.48 7.84 -0.04
C ARG A 238 11.74 9.05 0.51
N VAL A 239 10.78 9.58 -0.24
CA VAL A 239 9.97 10.73 0.21
C VAL A 239 9.12 10.35 1.43
N ALA A 240 8.52 9.16 1.44
CA ALA A 240 7.75 8.68 2.59
C ALA A 240 8.65 8.52 3.84
N ASP A 241 9.84 7.96 3.69
CA ASP A 241 10.82 7.78 4.77
C ASP A 241 11.30 9.14 5.32
N TYR A 242 11.59 10.10 4.44
CA TYR A 242 11.93 11.48 4.83
C TYR A 242 10.79 12.17 5.60
N VAL A 243 9.54 12.00 5.17
CA VAL A 243 8.41 12.58 5.91
C VAL A 243 8.18 11.85 7.24
N ALA A 244 8.45 10.55 7.30
CA ALA A 244 8.33 9.77 8.53
C ALA A 244 9.38 10.17 9.58
N SER A 245 10.58 10.65 9.20
CA SER A 245 11.61 11.04 10.17
C SER A 245 11.27 12.25 11.04
N PHE A 246 10.17 12.95 10.76
CA PHE A 246 9.67 14.06 11.58
C PHE A 246 8.80 13.63 12.78
N PHE A 247 8.50 12.33 12.92
CA PHE A 247 7.60 11.77 13.92
C PHE A 247 8.24 10.57 14.63
#